data_AF-A6EI21-F1
#
_entry.id   AF-A6EI21-F1
#
_cell.length_a   1.000
_cell.length_b   1.000
_cell.length_c   1.000
_cell.angle_alpha   90.00
_cell.angle_beta   90.00
_cell.angle_gamma   90.00
#
_symmetry.space_group_name_H-M   'P 1'
#
loop_
_entity.id
_entity.type
_entity.pdbx_description
1 polymer ?
#
loop_
_entity_poly.entity_id
_entity_poly.type
_entity_poly.pdbx_seq_one_letter_code
_entity_poly.pdbx_strand_id
1 'polypeptide(L)'
;MIVAAQTFHIILIAIAVLICLKALYTRFITKQGNKDDWMVLLLLILVPINWYTPTVLTISDCNQYTKEVVLFPGQRAGISYTYGRKNYIINQSKRNLKFEYLFYGDNRREEGQVDQLILPENVVIVNEVTISYLFEAPEKSVSTKSSGATKTLLYCLAND
;
A
#
# COMPACT_ATOMS: atom_id res chain seq x y z
N MET A 1 -10.56 1.35 -12.33
CA MET A 1 -9.75 2.57 -12.57
C MET A 1 -8.50 2.47 -11.71
N ILE A 2 -7.32 2.66 -12.30
CA ILE A 2 -6.03 2.59 -11.60
C ILE A 2 -5.41 3.99 -11.68
N VAL A 3 -4.91 4.50 -10.56
CA VAL A 3 -4.32 5.85 -10.47
C VAL A 3 -2.96 5.78 -9.78
N ALA A 4 -2.08 6.76 -10.03
CA ALA A 4 -0.82 6.83 -9.30
C ALA A 4 -1.07 6.99 -7.79
N ALA A 5 -0.24 6.36 -6.95
CA ALA A 5 -0.40 6.40 -5.50
C ALA A 5 -0.33 7.83 -4.93
N GLN A 6 0.49 8.69 -5.54
CA GLN A 6 0.56 10.11 -5.20
C GLN A 6 -0.78 10.81 -5.45
N THR A 7 -1.37 10.60 -6.63
CA THR A 7 -2.69 11.15 -6.99
C THR A 7 -3.76 10.67 -6.02
N PHE A 8 -3.74 9.39 -5.65
CA PHE A 8 -4.67 8.83 -4.67
C PHE A 8 -4.58 9.54 -3.31
N HIS A 9 -3.37 9.72 -2.78
CA HIS A 9 -3.19 10.42 -1.51
C HIS A 9 -3.58 11.90 -1.58
N ILE A 10 -3.32 12.57 -2.71
CA ILE A 10 -3.77 13.96 -2.94
C ILE A 10 -5.30 14.04 -2.90
N ILE A 11 -6.02 13.10 -3.54
CA ILE A 11 -7.48 13.04 -3.51
C ILE A 11 -7.99 12.83 -2.08
N LEU A 12 -7.41 11.91 -1.32
CA LEU A 12 -7.79 11.67 0.07
C LEU A 12 -7.59 12.91 0.95
N ILE A 13 -6.46 13.59 0.79
CA ILE A 13 -6.16 14.84 1.53
C ILE A 13 -7.18 15.92 1.16
N ALA A 14 -7.46 16.10 -0.14
CA ALA A 14 -8.43 17.09 -0.59
C ALA A 14 -9.84 16.85 0.00
N ILE A 15 -10.30 15.60 0.02
CA ILE A 15 -11.58 15.22 0.65
C ILE A 15 -11.55 15.51 2.15
N ALA A 16 -10.47 15.14 2.84
CA ALA A 16 -10.34 15.39 4.28
C ALA A 16 -10.37 16.89 4.61
N VAL A 17 -9.66 17.71 3.83
CA VAL A 17 -9.65 19.17 3.97
C VAL A 17 -11.05 19.76 3.73
N LEU A 18 -11.79 19.30 2.71
CA LEU A 18 -13.15 19.78 2.44
C LEU A 18 -14.12 19.46 3.58
N ILE A 19 -14.04 18.25 4.15
CA ILE A 19 -14.86 17.85 5.30
C ILE A 19 -14.56 18.75 6.51
N CYS A 20 -13.27 18.94 6.81
CA CYS A 20 -12.83 19.80 7.92
C CYS A 20 -13.23 21.26 7.71
N LEU A 21 -13.00 21.83 6.53
CA LEU A 21 -13.34 23.22 6.23
C LEU A 21 -14.83 23.48 6.39
N LYS A 22 -15.69 22.57 5.92
CA LYS A 22 -17.14 22.73 6.07
C LYS A 22 -17.54 22.70 7.54
N ALA A 23 -17.10 21.71 8.31
CA ALA A 23 -17.41 21.61 9.73
C ALA A 23 -16.92 22.84 10.53
N LEU A 24 -15.71 23.32 10.23
CA LEU A 24 -15.16 24.54 10.84
C LEU A 24 -15.98 25.78 10.44
N TYR A 25 -16.34 25.92 9.17
CA TYR A 25 -17.16 27.03 8.69
C TYR A 25 -18.53 27.07 9.41
N THR A 26 -19.25 25.96 9.51
CA THR A 26 -20.55 25.95 10.21
C THR A 26 -20.43 26.15 11.71
N ARG A 27 -19.34 25.69 12.33
CA ARG A 27 -19.12 25.92 13.76
C ARG A 27 -18.75 27.37 14.08
N PHE A 28 -17.81 27.96 13.33
CA PHE A 28 -17.25 29.27 13.65
C PHE A 28 -18.03 30.44 13.02
N ILE A 29 -18.54 30.29 11.79
CA ILE A 29 -19.19 31.38 11.06
C ILE A 29 -20.70 31.36 11.26
N THR A 30 -21.35 30.20 11.04
CA THR A 30 -22.83 30.13 11.17
C THR A 30 -23.31 29.87 12.60
N LYS A 31 -22.39 29.58 13.54
CA LYS A 31 -22.69 29.27 14.96
C LYS A 31 -23.71 28.13 15.16
N GLN A 32 -23.89 27.26 14.16
CA GLN A 32 -24.79 26.11 14.21
C GLN A 32 -24.03 24.87 14.68
N GLY A 33 -23.47 24.94 15.89
CA GLY A 33 -22.45 24.02 16.39
C GLY A 33 -22.91 22.61 16.81
N ASN A 34 -23.75 21.93 16.03
CA ASN A 34 -24.06 20.52 16.33
C ASN A 34 -24.58 19.70 15.13
N LYS A 35 -25.15 20.35 14.09
CA LYS A 35 -25.78 19.63 12.97
C LYS A 35 -24.78 19.02 11.98
N ASP A 36 -23.55 19.50 11.93
CA ASP A 36 -22.53 19.06 10.96
C ASP A 36 -21.34 18.36 11.61
N ASP A 37 -21.27 18.24 12.94
CA ASP A 37 -20.16 17.54 13.62
C ASP A 37 -20.13 16.04 13.25
N TRP A 38 -21.27 15.44 12.91
CA TRP A 38 -21.32 14.09 12.36
C TRP A 38 -20.60 13.97 11.01
N MET A 39 -20.41 15.06 10.25
CA MET A 39 -19.63 15.01 9.02
C MET A 39 -18.17 14.67 9.27
N VAL A 40 -17.62 15.02 10.44
CA VAL A 40 -16.25 14.63 10.82
C VAL A 40 -16.14 13.11 10.95
N LEU A 41 -17.24 12.42 11.28
CA LEU A 41 -17.32 10.96 11.28
C LEU A 41 -17.04 10.36 9.89
N LEU A 42 -17.28 11.10 8.80
CA LEU A 42 -16.94 10.65 7.44
C LEU A 42 -15.43 10.47 7.25
N LEU A 43 -14.58 11.13 8.04
CA LEU A 43 -13.13 10.88 8.01
C LEU A 43 -12.80 9.45 8.45
N LEU A 44 -13.60 8.84 9.34
CA LEU A 44 -13.41 7.45 9.75
C LEU A 44 -13.64 6.48 8.59
N ILE A 45 -14.41 6.87 7.57
CA ILE A 45 -14.63 6.05 6.35
C ILE A 45 -13.38 6.05 5.46
N LEU A 46 -12.53 7.09 5.52
CA LEU A 46 -11.29 7.14 4.74
C LEU A 46 -10.26 6.09 5.22
N VAL A 47 -10.29 5.71 6.49
CA VAL A 47 -9.37 4.72 7.08
C VAL A 47 -9.53 3.33 6.45
N PRO A 48 -10.72 2.69 6.45
CA PRO A 48 -10.90 1.39 5.80
C PRO A 48 -10.70 1.48 4.28
N ILE A 49 -11.05 2.60 3.64
CA ILE A 49 -10.77 2.81 2.21
C ILE A 49 -9.26 2.70 1.97
N ASN A 50 -8.44 3.45 2.71
CA ASN A 50 -6.99 3.40 2.55
C ASN A 50 -6.40 2.02 2.87
N TRP A 51 -6.99 1.26 3.80
CA TRP A 51 -6.48 -0.06 4.17
C TRP A 51 -6.86 -1.17 3.18
N TYR A 52 -8.07 -1.11 2.61
CA TYR A 52 -8.59 -2.17 1.73
C TYR A 52 -8.35 -1.93 0.24
N THR A 53 -7.80 -0.77 -0.12
CA THR A 53 -7.48 -0.46 -1.52
C THR A 53 -6.14 -1.09 -1.89
N PRO A 54 -6.12 -2.05 -2.84
CA PRO A 54 -4.90 -2.76 -3.18
C PRO A 54 -3.97 -1.87 -4.01
N THR A 55 -2.66 -2.11 -3.89
CA THR A 55 -1.66 -1.40 -4.69
C THR A 55 -1.09 -2.29 -5.78
N VAL A 56 -0.75 -1.67 -6.91
CA VAL A 56 -0.07 -2.31 -8.03
C VAL A 56 1.32 -1.71 -8.11
N LEU A 57 2.32 -2.55 -7.95
CA LEU A 57 3.71 -2.19 -8.10
C LEU A 57 4.18 -2.73 -9.45
N THR A 58 4.52 -1.84 -10.37
CA THR A 58 5.07 -2.23 -11.67
C THR A 58 6.56 -1.91 -11.68
N ILE A 59 7.39 -2.94 -11.83
CA ILE A 59 8.84 -2.83 -11.79
C ILE A 59 9.32 -2.88 -13.23
N SER A 60 9.86 -1.76 -13.72
CA SER A 60 10.50 -1.70 -15.03
C SER A 60 11.98 -2.04 -14.95
N ASP A 61 12.64 -1.65 -13.85
CA ASP A 61 14.04 -1.97 -13.56
C ASP A 61 14.28 -1.94 -12.03
N CYS A 62 15.44 -2.42 -11.57
CA CYS A 62 15.75 -2.51 -10.13
C CYS A 62 15.76 -1.17 -9.39
N ASN A 63 15.91 -0.07 -10.12
CA ASN A 63 15.89 1.29 -9.55
C ASN A 63 14.67 2.09 -10.01
N GLN A 64 13.78 1.49 -10.81
CA GLN A 64 12.66 2.19 -11.41
C GLN A 64 11.39 1.34 -11.30
N TYR A 65 10.46 1.85 -10.51
CA TYR A 65 9.14 1.25 -10.33
C TYR A 65 8.07 2.32 -10.30
N THR A 66 6.85 1.93 -10.66
CA THR A 66 5.65 2.74 -10.49
C THR A 66 4.74 2.09 -9.45
N LYS A 67 4.18 2.93 -8.58
CA LYS A 67 3.21 2.51 -7.57
C LYS A 67 1.86 3.13 -7.90
N GLU A 68 0.91 2.27 -8.18
CA GLU A 68 -0.46 2.64 -8.52
C GLU A 68 -1.44 2.03 -7.50
N VAL A 69 -2.64 2.58 -7.46
CA VAL A 69 -3.71 2.22 -6.53
C VAL A 69 -4.96 1.88 -7.34
N VAL A 70 -5.58 0.74 -7.04
CA VAL A 70 -6.79 0.28 -7.74
C VAL A 70 -8.02 0.85 -7.05
N LEU A 71 -8.57 1.94 -7.59
CA LEU A 71 -9.77 2.57 -7.03
C LEU A 71 -11.03 1.74 -7.24
N PHE A 72 -11.11 1.02 -8.36
CA PHE A 72 -12.24 0.15 -8.68
C PHE A 72 -11.75 -1.17 -9.25
N PRO A 73 -12.35 -2.32 -8.85
CA PRO A 73 -12.03 -3.61 -9.40
C PRO A 73 -12.13 -3.61 -10.92
N GLY A 74 -11.32 -4.42 -11.58
CA GLY A 74 -11.28 -4.46 -13.03
C GLY A 74 -10.22 -5.42 -13.53
N GLN A 75 -9.96 -5.38 -14.83
CA GLN A 75 -8.95 -6.21 -15.46
C GLN A 75 -7.91 -5.35 -16.18
N ARG A 76 -6.64 -5.70 -16.05
CA ARG A 76 -5.52 -5.12 -16.83
C ARG A 76 -4.54 -6.24 -17.11
N ALA A 77 -4.09 -6.35 -18.36
CA ALA A 77 -3.11 -7.35 -18.79
C ALA A 77 -3.46 -8.79 -18.35
N GLY A 78 -4.74 -9.18 -18.46
CA GLY A 78 -5.22 -10.52 -18.11
C GLY A 78 -5.41 -10.80 -16.62
N ILE A 79 -5.17 -9.81 -15.74
CA ILE A 79 -5.23 -9.98 -14.29
C ILE A 79 -6.46 -9.25 -13.73
N SER A 80 -7.26 -9.98 -12.95
CA SER A 80 -8.41 -9.43 -12.24
C SER A 80 -7.98 -8.80 -10.92
N TYR A 81 -8.09 -7.49 -10.82
CA TYR A 81 -7.86 -6.74 -9.60
C TYR A 81 -9.16 -6.70 -8.80
N THR A 82 -9.11 -7.22 -7.58
CA THR A 82 -10.19 -7.07 -6.61
C THR A 82 -9.67 -6.42 -5.33
N TYR A 83 -10.57 -5.85 -4.53
CA TYR A 83 -10.24 -5.25 -3.24
C TYR A 83 -9.68 -6.29 -2.27
N GLY A 84 -9.01 -5.82 -1.22
CA GLY A 84 -8.47 -6.65 -0.16
C GLY A 84 -7.07 -6.23 0.26
N ARG A 85 -6.57 -6.85 1.33
CA ARG A 85 -5.19 -6.67 1.81
C ARG A 85 -4.21 -7.43 0.93
N LYS A 86 -3.98 -6.90 -0.27
CA LYS A 86 -3.07 -7.49 -1.23
C LYS A 86 -2.42 -6.44 -2.10
N ASN A 87 -1.21 -6.74 -2.51
CA ASN A 87 -0.45 -5.98 -3.48
C ASN A 87 -0.16 -6.88 -4.69
N TYR A 88 -0.25 -6.28 -5.87
CA TYR A 88 0.08 -6.93 -7.13
C TYR A 88 1.47 -6.44 -7.55
N ILE A 89 2.40 -7.37 -7.69
CA ILE A 89 3.76 -7.07 -8.13
C ILE A 89 3.91 -7.55 -9.57
N ILE A 90 4.04 -6.59 -10.48
CA ILE A 90 4.19 -6.82 -11.92
C ILE A 90 5.67 -6.63 -12.27
N ASN A 91 6.33 -7.71 -12.66
CA ASN A 91 7.71 -7.65 -13.10
C ASN A 91 7.77 -7.43 -14.61
N GLN A 92 7.98 -6.19 -15.05
CA GLN A 92 8.24 -5.86 -16.47
C GLN A 92 9.75 -5.78 -16.77
N SER A 93 10.59 -6.00 -15.76
CA SER A 93 12.03 -6.02 -15.93
C SER A 93 12.49 -7.36 -16.52
N LYS A 94 13.71 -7.37 -17.07
CA LYS A 94 14.36 -8.60 -17.55
C LYS A 94 14.95 -9.46 -16.43
N ARG A 95 14.90 -8.99 -15.18
CA ARG A 95 15.55 -9.63 -14.03
C ARG A 95 14.53 -10.37 -13.18
N ASN A 96 14.98 -11.42 -12.52
CA ASN A 96 14.16 -12.07 -11.50
C ASN A 96 14.08 -11.18 -10.26
N LEU A 97 12.88 -11.00 -9.71
CA LEU A 97 12.68 -10.32 -8.43
C LEU A 97 12.39 -11.36 -7.36
N LYS A 98 12.76 -11.06 -6.12
CA LYS A 98 12.40 -11.87 -4.98
C LYS A 98 11.70 -11.03 -3.92
N PHE A 99 10.55 -11.53 -3.49
CA PHE A 99 9.79 -11.00 -2.37
C PHE A 99 10.02 -11.90 -1.15
N GLU A 100 10.45 -11.31 -0.04
CA GLU A 100 10.82 -12.04 1.17
C GLU A 100 10.25 -11.41 2.44
N TYR A 101 9.97 -12.29 3.40
CA TYR A 101 9.64 -11.92 4.77
C TYR A 101 10.90 -11.88 5.64
N LEU A 102 11.15 -10.72 6.25
CA LEU A 102 12.22 -10.50 7.22
C LEU A 102 11.65 -10.49 8.63
N PHE A 103 12.27 -11.25 9.52
CA PHE A 103 11.85 -11.40 10.92
C PHE A 103 12.90 -10.80 11.85
N TYR A 104 12.47 -9.91 12.74
CA TYR A 104 13.30 -9.25 13.73
C TYR A 104 12.86 -9.64 15.14
N GLY A 105 13.83 -9.76 16.06
CA GLY A 105 13.58 -10.15 17.45
C GLY A 105 13.07 -11.58 17.56
N ASP A 106 11.99 -11.77 18.34
CA ASP A 106 11.42 -13.09 18.60
C ASP A 106 10.39 -13.53 17.53
N ASN A 107 10.15 -12.72 16.49
CA ASN A 107 9.19 -13.06 15.45
C ASN A 107 9.66 -14.27 14.62
N ARG A 108 8.70 -15.11 14.25
CA ARG A 108 8.91 -16.28 13.39
C ARG A 108 7.94 -16.27 12.23
N ARG A 109 8.26 -17.05 11.20
CA ARG A 109 7.40 -17.23 10.03
C ARG A 109 6.07 -17.84 10.43
N GLU A 110 4.99 -17.14 10.09
CA GLU A 110 3.61 -17.59 10.29
C GLU A 110 3.12 -18.39 9.07
N GLU A 111 2.07 -19.19 9.26
CA GLU A 111 1.42 -19.92 8.17
C GLU A 111 0.88 -18.94 7.12
N GLY A 112 1.28 -19.12 5.86
CA GLY A 112 0.90 -18.24 4.74
C GLY A 112 1.93 -17.18 4.36
N GLN A 113 2.99 -16.99 5.16
CA GLN A 113 4.12 -16.13 4.80
C GLN A 113 5.13 -16.91 3.97
N VAL A 114 4.98 -16.85 2.64
CA VAL A 114 5.82 -17.55 1.68
C VAL A 114 6.61 -16.55 0.86
N ASP A 115 7.92 -16.73 0.79
CA ASP A 115 8.78 -15.94 -0.09
C ASP A 115 8.46 -16.30 -1.55
N GLN A 116 8.41 -15.29 -2.42
CA GLN A 116 7.96 -15.48 -3.80
C GLN A 116 9.05 -15.05 -4.78
N LEU A 117 9.36 -15.95 -5.72
CA LEU A 117 10.18 -15.64 -6.88
C LEU A 117 9.28 -15.12 -8.00
N ILE A 118 9.60 -13.93 -8.52
CA ILE A 118 8.81 -13.24 -9.53
C ILE A 118 9.64 -13.18 -10.80
N LEU A 119 9.34 -14.06 -11.74
CA LEU A 119 9.99 -14.13 -13.04
C LEU A 119 9.66 -12.90 -13.91
N PRO A 120 10.50 -12.56 -14.91
CA PRO A 120 10.21 -11.57 -15.92
C PRO A 120 8.84 -11.79 -16.55
N GLU A 121 8.14 -10.69 -16.82
CA GLU A 121 6.81 -10.63 -17.43
C GLU A 121 5.70 -11.33 -16.63
N ASN A 122 6.00 -11.74 -15.39
CA ASN A 122 5.04 -12.41 -14.52
C ASN A 122 4.45 -11.45 -13.48
N VAL A 123 3.27 -11.81 -12.98
CA VAL A 123 2.60 -11.08 -11.91
C VAL A 123 2.34 -11.98 -10.73
N VAL A 124 2.67 -11.46 -9.56
CA VAL A 124 2.52 -12.14 -8.30
C VAL A 124 1.64 -11.32 -7.36
N ILE A 125 0.76 -12.01 -6.64
CA ILE A 125 -0.10 -11.42 -5.62
C ILE A 125 0.54 -11.74 -4.26
N VAL A 126 0.85 -10.69 -3.50
CA VAL A 126 1.33 -10.80 -2.12
C VAL A 126 0.25 -10.30 -1.16
N ASN A 127 0.00 -11.04 -0.08
CA ASN A 127 -1.05 -10.73 0.90
C ASN A 127 -0.57 -9.70 1.94
N GLU A 128 0.08 -8.64 1.46
CA GLU A 128 0.62 -7.58 2.29
C GLU A 128 -0.02 -6.25 1.93
N VAL A 129 -0.14 -5.37 2.92
CA VAL A 129 -0.67 -4.01 2.71
C VAL A 129 0.44 -3.08 2.25
N THR A 130 1.63 -3.22 2.82
CA THR A 130 2.81 -2.39 2.49
C THR A 130 4.05 -3.25 2.37
N ILE A 131 4.85 -3.00 1.34
CA ILE A 131 6.20 -3.54 1.23
C ILE A 131 7.15 -2.58 1.95
N SER A 132 7.91 -3.07 2.93
CA SER A 132 8.71 -2.22 3.83
C SER A 132 9.97 -1.69 3.15
N TYR A 133 10.67 -2.58 2.43
CA TYR A 133 11.92 -2.26 1.75
C TYR A 133 11.74 -2.57 0.25
N LEU A 134 11.78 -1.53 -0.57
CA LEU A 134 11.66 -1.61 -2.03
C LEU A 134 13.02 -1.29 -2.65
N PHE A 135 13.77 -2.31 -3.04
CA PHE A 135 15.12 -2.18 -3.61
C PHE A 135 16.12 -1.46 -2.69
N GLU A 136 15.80 -1.39 -1.39
CA GLU A 136 16.63 -0.80 -0.36
C GLU A 136 17.20 -1.89 0.54
N ALA A 137 18.38 -1.63 1.10
CA ALA A 137 18.98 -2.54 2.06
C ALA A 137 18.15 -2.55 3.36
N PRO A 138 17.79 -3.74 3.89
CA PRO A 138 17.04 -3.82 5.13
C PRO A 138 17.87 -3.31 6.31
N GLU A 139 17.21 -2.72 7.28
CA GLU A 139 17.85 -2.28 8.52
C GLU A 139 18.38 -3.49 9.29
N LYS A 140 19.55 -3.35 9.91
CA LYS A 140 20.13 -4.43 10.75
C LYS A 140 19.36 -4.65 12.05
N SER A 141 18.70 -3.61 12.55
CA SER A 141 17.91 -3.63 13.77
C SER A 141 16.76 -2.64 13.62
N VAL A 142 15.57 -3.05 14.06
CA VAL A 142 14.36 -2.24 14.03
C VAL A 142 13.95 -1.95 15.46
N SER A 143 13.76 -0.68 15.81
CA SER A 143 13.22 -0.32 17.12
C SER A 143 11.71 -0.56 17.14
N THR A 144 11.26 -1.48 17.99
CA THR A 144 9.85 -1.87 18.11
C THR A 144 9.39 -1.76 19.55
N LYS A 145 8.11 -1.43 19.76
CA LYS A 145 7.50 -1.47 21.10
C LYS A 145 7.23 -2.91 21.57
N SER A 146 7.27 -3.88 20.65
CA SER A 146 7.11 -5.32 20.86
C SER A 146 8.46 -6.04 20.85
N SER A 147 8.49 -7.31 21.30
CA SER A 147 9.68 -8.18 21.28
C SER A 147 10.15 -8.59 19.87
N GLY A 148 9.37 -8.29 18.83
CA GLY A 148 9.75 -8.55 17.44
C GLY A 148 8.90 -7.77 16.43
N ALA A 149 9.32 -7.84 15.17
CA ALA A 149 8.58 -7.31 14.03
C ALA A 149 8.83 -8.14 12.76
N THR A 150 7.82 -8.19 11.91
CA THR A 150 7.93 -8.75 10.56
C THR A 150 7.94 -7.60 9.55
N LYS A 151 8.90 -7.64 8.64
CA LYS A 151 9.05 -6.69 7.52
C LYS A 151 9.08 -7.46 6.21
N THR A 152 8.94 -6.73 5.12
CA THR A 152 8.83 -7.30 3.78
C THR A 152 9.83 -6.60 2.87
N LEU A 153 10.59 -7.40 2.13
CA LEU A 153 11.66 -6.95 1.24
C LEU A 153 11.34 -7.38 -0.18
N LEU A 154 11.44 -6.45 -1.12
CA LEU A 154 11.43 -6.74 -2.55
C LEU A 154 12.75 -6.26 -3.15
N TYR A 155 13.47 -7.17 -3.81
CA TYR A 155 14.77 -6.87 -4.41
C TYR A 155 14.98 -7.63 -5.72
N CYS A 156 15.93 -7.16 -6.51
CA CYS A 156 16.38 -7.86 -7.70
C CYS A 156 17.43 -8.92 -7.35
N LEU A 157 17.33 -10.09 -7.94
CA LEU A 157 18.41 -11.06 -7.93
C LEU A 157 19.52 -10.57 -8.88
N ALA A 158 20.77 -10.75 -8.47
CA ALA A 158 21.90 -10.60 -9.40
C ALA A 158 21.73 -11.66 -10.49
N ASN A 159 21.94 -11.27 -11.76
CA ASN A 159 22.01 -12.24 -12.83
C ASN A 159 23.29 -13.04 -12.62
N ASP A 160 23.16 -14.35 -12.38
CA ASP A 160 24.25 -15.30 -12.64
C ASP A 160 24.47 -15.43 -14.16
#